data_AF-A0A9D4RQ65-F1
#
_entry.id   AF-A0A9D4RQ65-F1
#
_cell.length_a   1.000
_cell.length_b   1.000
_cell.length_c   1.000
_cell.angle_alpha   90.00
_cell.angle_beta   90.00
_cell.angle_gamma   90.00
#
_symmetry.space_group_name_H-M   'P 1'
#
loop_
_entity.id
_entity.type
_entity.pdbx_description
1 polymer ?
#
loop_
_entity_poly.entity_id
_entity_poly.type
_entity_poly.pdbx_seq_one_letter_code
_entity_poly.pdbx_strand_id
1 'polypeptide(L)'
;MKYRWCRAAQVNEGHFSKHVKGWIIADEYGAGASDNHAHSHMVLIMKEKQKLVDMQKIIKYLCKHVPNDIQSCKNVKNCVAYVSKEDYRCVLDNIDKDWLSPITLAYAHARRTDYRVLRPTSYPYCRMSTGVQRQFREFYEFFRAEHESDVQIQMMEHVVLRRWQRAAMKMVDIQTNRQILWIYEEKGNTGKTFFGQYLASLHGAIELENGATKDLAYAYSGEPIVCFNFPRSQEGSINYHFLELLKDGCLFSSKYESRVKTFKPPKVVVFANYTQRVLRCQMTGGW
;
A
#
# COMPACT_ATOMS: atom_id res chain seq x y z
N MET A 1 -12.26 -15.47 -3.27
CA MET A 1 -12.15 -16.63 -2.35
C MET A 1 -11.15 -16.38 -1.20
N LYS A 2 -11.00 -15.14 -0.71
CA LYS A 2 -9.78 -14.65 -0.03
C LYS A 2 -9.86 -14.41 1.51
N TYR A 3 -10.87 -14.92 2.21
CA TYR A 3 -11.06 -14.66 3.66
C TYR A 3 -11.79 -15.80 4.38
N ARG A 4 -11.41 -17.06 4.15
CA ARG A 4 -12.24 -18.21 4.56
C ARG A 4 -12.30 -18.40 6.09
N TRP A 5 -11.22 -18.12 6.84
CA TRP A 5 -11.18 -18.29 8.30
C TRP A 5 -11.57 -17.01 9.05
N CYS A 6 -11.00 -15.86 8.68
CA CYS A 6 -11.23 -14.59 9.37
C CYS A 6 -12.71 -14.15 9.39
N ARG A 7 -13.46 -14.34 8.29
CA ARG A 7 -14.90 -14.04 8.27
C ARG A 7 -15.76 -15.06 9.01
N ALA A 8 -15.34 -16.32 9.11
CA ALA A 8 -16.12 -17.35 9.80
C ALA A 8 -16.04 -17.19 11.34
N ALA A 9 -14.89 -16.80 11.86
CA ALA A 9 -14.70 -16.54 13.30
C ALA A 9 -15.48 -15.31 13.80
N GLN A 10 -15.56 -14.24 13.01
CA GLN A 10 -16.35 -13.03 13.33
C GLN A 10 -17.87 -13.29 13.41
N VAL A 11 -18.38 -14.35 12.78
CA VAL A 11 -19.84 -14.59 12.67
C VAL A 11 -20.41 -15.35 13.89
N ASN A 12 -19.56 -15.91 14.76
CA ASN A 12 -19.98 -16.80 15.86
C ASN A 12 -19.43 -16.40 17.25
N GLU A 13 -19.25 -15.10 17.52
CA GLU A 13 -18.70 -14.58 18.79
C GLU A 13 -19.43 -15.11 20.05
N GLY A 14 -20.76 -15.30 19.95
CA GLY A 14 -21.58 -15.79 21.07
C GLY A 14 -21.20 -17.19 21.58
N HIS A 15 -20.72 -18.09 20.71
CA HIS A 15 -20.41 -19.47 21.07
C HIS A 15 -18.91 -19.69 21.40
N PHE A 16 -18.02 -18.83 20.88
CA PHE A 16 -16.61 -18.77 21.29
C PHE A 16 -16.50 -18.48 22.79
N SER A 17 -17.30 -17.53 23.30
CA SER A 17 -17.21 -17.06 24.68
C SER A 17 -17.45 -18.14 25.75
N LYS A 18 -18.19 -19.22 25.44
CA LYS A 18 -18.52 -20.26 26.44
C LYS A 18 -17.29 -21.09 26.84
N HIS A 19 -16.43 -21.43 25.89
CA HIS A 19 -15.31 -22.35 26.11
C HIS A 19 -13.94 -21.74 25.82
N VAL A 20 -13.88 -20.72 24.97
CA VAL A 20 -12.65 -20.03 24.56
C VAL A 20 -12.49 -18.76 25.38
N LYS A 21 -11.31 -18.61 25.98
CA LYS A 21 -10.90 -17.40 26.72
C LYS A 21 -10.37 -16.35 25.74
N GLY A 22 -9.56 -16.73 24.76
CA GLY A 22 -8.98 -15.83 23.76
C GLY A 22 -8.41 -16.60 22.58
N TRP A 23 -8.19 -15.92 21.46
CA TRP A 23 -7.73 -16.56 20.24
C TRP A 23 -6.99 -15.59 19.31
N ILE A 24 -6.17 -16.16 18.42
CA ILE A 24 -5.52 -15.46 17.31
C ILE A 24 -5.51 -16.37 16.08
N ILE A 25 -5.80 -15.81 14.92
CA ILE A 25 -5.76 -16.47 13.60
C ILE A 25 -4.89 -15.62 12.66
N ALA A 26 -3.99 -16.28 11.95
CA ALA A 26 -3.15 -15.70 10.90
C ALA A 26 -3.28 -16.55 9.64
N ASP A 27 -3.45 -15.89 8.50
CA ASP A 27 -3.43 -16.53 7.19
C ASP A 27 -2.01 -16.32 6.61
N GLU A 28 -1.27 -17.37 6.25
CA GLU A 28 0.16 -17.33 5.84
C GLU A 28 0.42 -16.63 4.49
N TYR A 29 -0.36 -15.62 4.14
CA TYR A 29 -0.24 -14.81 2.94
C TYR A 29 0.71 -13.62 3.12
N GLY A 30 1.23 -13.36 4.33
CA GLY A 30 1.87 -12.08 4.69
C GLY A 30 3.40 -12.01 4.58
N ALA A 31 4.13 -13.12 4.66
CA ALA A 31 5.60 -13.09 4.85
C ALA A 31 6.45 -13.95 3.90
N GLY A 32 5.84 -14.74 3.00
CA GLY A 32 6.59 -15.58 2.06
C GLY A 32 5.75 -16.64 1.37
N ALA A 33 4.93 -16.25 0.40
CA ALA A 33 4.17 -17.20 -0.39
C ALA A 33 5.08 -17.86 -1.44
N SER A 34 5.47 -19.11 -1.21
CA SER A 34 5.62 -20.05 -2.33
C SER A 34 4.22 -20.62 -2.62
N ASP A 35 3.80 -20.57 -3.88
CA ASP A 35 2.39 -20.75 -4.32
C ASP A 35 1.74 -22.12 -3.99
N ASN A 36 2.44 -23.04 -3.31
CA ASN A 36 1.98 -24.42 -3.11
C ASN A 36 1.43 -24.77 -1.71
N HIS A 37 1.55 -23.92 -0.69
CA HIS A 37 1.14 -24.28 0.68
C HIS A 37 0.46 -23.16 1.48
N ALA A 38 -0.61 -22.57 0.95
CA ALA A 38 -1.43 -21.65 1.74
C ALA A 38 -2.08 -22.38 2.92
N HIS A 39 -1.62 -22.10 4.15
CA HIS A 39 -2.23 -22.60 5.38
C HIS A 39 -2.54 -21.47 6.36
N SER A 40 -3.49 -21.73 7.25
CA SER A 40 -3.89 -20.79 8.31
C SER A 40 -3.46 -21.36 9.65
N HIS A 41 -2.87 -20.51 10.48
CA HIS A 41 -2.49 -20.86 11.84
C HIS A 41 -3.45 -20.24 12.84
N MET A 42 -3.79 -20.99 13.88
CA MET A 42 -4.67 -20.52 14.95
C MET A 42 -4.14 -20.95 16.31
N VAL A 43 -4.16 -20.03 17.28
CA VAL A 43 -3.99 -20.36 18.70
C VAL A 43 -5.32 -20.13 19.40
N LEU A 44 -5.79 -21.14 20.13
CA LEU A 44 -6.96 -21.05 21.00
C LEU A 44 -6.52 -21.17 22.45
N ILE A 45 -6.94 -20.23 23.29
CA ILE A 45 -6.80 -20.30 24.74
C ILE A 45 -8.14 -20.75 25.30
N MET A 46 -8.22 -21.96 25.84
CA MET A 46 -9.44 -22.51 26.43
C MET A 46 -9.60 -22.05 27.88
N LYS A 47 -10.85 -21.91 28.36
CA LYS A 47 -11.15 -21.61 29.78
C LYS A 47 -10.85 -22.80 30.69
N GLU A 48 -11.08 -24.01 30.18
CA GLU A 48 -10.88 -25.27 30.90
C GLU A 48 -10.14 -26.25 29.99
N LYS A 49 -9.46 -27.24 30.59
CA LYS A 49 -8.79 -28.30 29.84
C LYS A 49 -9.83 -29.17 29.14
N GLN A 50 -9.75 -29.25 27.82
CA GLN A 50 -10.66 -30.05 26.98
C GLN A 50 -9.93 -31.26 26.40
N LYS A 51 -10.66 -32.34 26.12
CA LYS A 51 -10.14 -33.48 25.35
C LYS A 51 -10.01 -33.08 23.87
N LEU A 52 -9.05 -33.68 23.17
CA LEU A 52 -8.79 -33.37 21.75
C LEU A 52 -10.02 -33.55 20.85
N VAL A 53 -10.78 -34.62 21.08
CA VAL A 53 -12.01 -34.94 20.32
C VAL A 53 -13.08 -33.86 20.50
N ASP A 54 -13.24 -33.34 21.71
CA ASP A 54 -14.22 -32.31 22.00
C ASP A 54 -13.78 -30.95 21.43
N MET A 55 -12.47 -30.65 21.46
CA MET A 55 -11.92 -29.49 20.77
C MET A 55 -12.15 -29.54 19.25
N GLN A 56 -11.96 -30.69 18.61
CA GLN A 56 -12.25 -30.85 17.18
C GLN A 56 -13.71 -30.57 16.85
N LYS A 57 -14.66 -31.02 17.70
CA LYS A 57 -16.09 -30.72 17.54
C LYS A 57 -16.36 -29.23 17.69
N ILE A 58 -15.76 -28.58 18.69
CA ILE A 58 -15.89 -27.13 18.92
C ILE A 58 -15.35 -26.37 17.70
N ILE A 59 -14.13 -26.66 17.24
CA ILE A 59 -13.54 -25.96 16.08
C ILE A 59 -14.33 -26.23 14.80
N LYS A 60 -14.78 -27.47 14.57
CA LYS A 60 -15.63 -27.82 13.42
C LYS A 60 -16.94 -27.04 13.44
N TYR A 61 -17.55 -26.87 14.61
CA TYR A 61 -18.76 -26.07 14.77
C TYR A 61 -18.49 -24.58 14.48
N LEU A 62 -17.40 -24.03 15.02
CA LEU A 62 -17.05 -22.62 14.90
C LEU A 62 -16.61 -22.23 13.49
N CYS A 63 -15.68 -22.98 12.90
CA CYS A 63 -15.02 -22.65 11.63
C CYS A 63 -15.61 -23.39 10.43
N LYS A 64 -16.55 -24.33 10.62
CA LYS A 64 -17.08 -25.25 9.59
C LYS A 64 -16.01 -26.11 8.90
N HIS A 65 -14.82 -26.19 9.50
CA HIS A 65 -13.66 -26.91 8.98
C HIS A 65 -13.01 -27.74 10.08
N VAL A 66 -12.43 -28.89 9.72
CA VAL A 66 -11.66 -29.74 10.64
C VAL A 66 -10.18 -29.41 10.45
N PRO A 67 -9.45 -29.02 11.52
CA PRO A 67 -8.02 -28.76 11.42
C PRO A 67 -7.23 -30.01 11.06
N ASN A 68 -6.20 -29.87 10.24
CA ASN A 68 -5.33 -30.98 9.83
C ASN A 68 -4.36 -31.40 10.96
N ASP A 69 -3.86 -30.44 11.72
CA ASP A 69 -2.98 -30.68 12.87
C ASP A 69 -3.46 -29.87 14.08
N ILE A 70 -3.49 -30.49 15.25
CA ILE A 70 -3.86 -29.88 16.52
C ILE A 70 -2.85 -30.33 17.56
N GLN A 71 -2.10 -29.37 18.09
CA GLN A 71 -1.09 -29.61 19.10
C GLN A 71 -1.34 -28.77 20.35
N SER A 72 -0.98 -29.31 21.51
CA SER A 72 -1.01 -28.55 22.75
C SER A 72 0.13 -27.53 22.78
N CYS A 73 -0.19 -26.26 22.99
CA CYS A 73 0.82 -25.22 23.14
C CYS A 73 1.47 -25.29 24.54
N LYS A 74 2.80 -25.45 24.60
CA LYS A 74 3.57 -25.46 25.87
C LYS A 74 3.72 -24.05 26.47
N ASN A 75 3.90 -23.04 25.62
CA ASN A 75 4.04 -21.64 26.01
C ASN A 75 3.20 -20.77 25.08
N VAL A 76 2.07 -20.29 25.60
CA VAL A 76 1.07 -19.51 24.85
C VAL A 76 1.70 -18.28 24.19
N LYS A 77 2.58 -17.57 24.88
CA LYS A 77 3.25 -16.37 24.36
C LYS A 77 4.05 -16.70 23.10
N ASN A 78 4.83 -17.79 23.13
CA ASN A 78 5.65 -18.19 21.97
C ASN A 78 4.78 -18.65 20.79
N CYS A 79 3.68 -19.36 21.06
CA CYS A 79 2.74 -19.77 20.01
C CYS A 79 2.05 -18.55 19.37
N VAL A 80 1.63 -17.56 20.16
CA VAL A 80 1.02 -16.30 19.66
C VAL A 80 2.03 -15.50 18.82
N ALA A 81 3.27 -15.36 19.29
CA ALA A 81 4.34 -14.68 18.57
C ALA A 81 4.67 -15.39 17.24
N TYR A 82 4.63 -16.71 17.22
CA TYR A 82 4.84 -17.51 16.01
C TYR A 82 3.71 -17.28 14.98
N VAL A 83 2.45 -17.42 15.40
CA VAL A 83 1.29 -17.22 14.51
C VAL A 83 1.24 -15.81 13.94
N SER A 84 1.48 -14.78 14.77
CA SER A 84 1.51 -13.38 14.34
C SER A 84 2.76 -13.00 13.53
N LYS A 85 3.78 -13.87 13.41
CA LYS A 85 4.92 -13.61 12.53
C LYS A 85 4.54 -13.82 11.06
N GLU A 86 3.66 -14.77 10.79
CA GLU A 86 3.28 -15.19 9.43
C GLU A 86 2.27 -14.23 8.76
N ASP A 87 1.47 -13.53 9.56
CA ASP A 87 0.49 -12.53 9.12
C ASP A 87 0.44 -11.35 10.08
N TYR A 88 0.87 -10.18 9.62
CA TYR A 88 0.80 -8.96 10.40
C TYR A 88 -0.61 -8.35 10.47
N ARG A 89 -1.56 -8.87 9.68
CA ARG A 89 -2.99 -8.51 9.68
C ARG A 89 -3.84 -9.56 10.43
N CYS A 90 -3.22 -10.34 11.30
CA CYS A 90 -3.89 -11.38 12.08
C CYS A 90 -5.12 -10.85 12.84
N VAL A 91 -6.15 -11.69 12.93
CA VAL A 91 -7.36 -11.40 13.71
C VAL A 91 -7.21 -12.02 15.08
N LEU A 92 -7.48 -11.26 16.14
CA LEU A 92 -7.31 -11.69 17.52
C LEU A 92 -8.40 -11.15 18.43
N ASP A 93 -8.69 -11.90 19.49
CA ASP A 93 -9.60 -11.52 20.56
C ASP A 93 -9.06 -11.98 21.93
N ASN A 94 -9.15 -11.10 22.93
CA ASN A 94 -8.69 -11.33 24.30
C ASN A 94 -7.26 -11.93 24.42
N ILE A 95 -6.35 -11.49 23.54
CA ILE A 95 -4.91 -11.81 23.56
C ILE A 95 -4.14 -10.54 23.94
N ASP A 96 -3.17 -10.68 24.84
CA ASP A 96 -2.24 -9.60 25.16
C ASP A 96 -1.39 -9.25 23.93
N LYS A 97 -1.46 -7.99 23.50
CA LYS A 97 -0.73 -7.51 22.32
C LYS A 97 0.78 -7.59 22.48
N ASP A 98 1.28 -7.61 23.71
CA ASP A 98 2.72 -7.75 24.00
C ASP A 98 3.27 -9.14 23.62
N TRP A 99 2.39 -10.10 23.35
CA TRP A 99 2.76 -11.44 22.91
C TRP A 99 2.89 -11.56 21.40
N LEU A 100 2.53 -10.51 20.66
CA LEU A 100 2.60 -10.48 19.20
C LEU A 100 4.05 -10.34 18.72
N SER A 101 4.28 -10.76 17.48
CA SER A 101 5.54 -10.61 16.79
C SER A 101 5.91 -9.12 16.60
N PRO A 102 7.21 -8.79 16.48
CA PRO A 102 7.65 -7.42 16.22
C PRO A 102 7.01 -6.80 14.95
N ILE A 103 6.79 -7.59 13.90
CA ILE A 103 6.17 -7.12 12.65
C ILE A 103 4.70 -6.73 12.86
N THR A 104 3.93 -7.55 13.59
CA THR A 104 2.53 -7.23 13.92
C THR A 104 2.42 -6.04 14.86
N LEU A 105 3.33 -5.94 15.84
CA LEU A 105 3.41 -4.78 16.72
C LEU A 105 3.73 -3.50 15.94
N ALA A 106 4.65 -3.56 14.98
CA ALA A 106 5.00 -2.43 14.12
C ALA A 106 3.81 -2.01 13.25
N TYR A 107 3.10 -2.97 12.64
CA TYR A 107 1.87 -2.72 11.88
C TYR A 107 0.80 -2.01 12.71
N ALA A 108 0.53 -2.52 13.92
CA ALA A 108 -0.44 -1.93 14.82
C ALA A 108 -0.02 -0.53 15.29
N HIS A 109 1.28 -0.31 15.54
CA HIS A 109 1.80 0.98 15.97
C HIS A 109 1.78 2.02 14.84
N ALA A 110 2.10 1.63 13.60
CA ALA A 110 2.11 2.52 12.44
C ALA A 110 0.74 3.14 12.12
N ARG A 111 -0.35 2.44 12.47
CA ARG A 111 -1.74 2.89 12.29
C ARG A 111 -2.30 3.72 13.45
N ARG A 112 -1.54 3.89 14.54
CA ARG A 112 -1.96 4.79 15.61
C ARG A 112 -1.71 6.25 15.22
N THR A 113 -2.64 7.11 15.61
CA THR A 113 -2.66 8.54 15.26
C THR A 113 -1.89 9.41 16.25
N ASP A 114 -1.46 8.84 17.38
CA ASP A 114 -0.79 9.52 18.49
C ASP A 114 0.67 9.91 18.18
N TYR A 115 1.33 9.23 17.24
CA TYR A 115 2.71 9.51 16.86
C TYR A 115 2.85 9.75 15.36
N ARG A 116 3.29 10.97 14.98
CA ARG A 116 3.77 11.26 13.60
C ARG A 116 5.14 10.65 13.31
N VAL A 117 5.92 10.38 14.36
CA VAL A 117 7.29 9.86 14.29
C VAL A 117 7.49 8.86 15.41
N LEU A 118 8.14 7.74 15.11
CA LEU A 118 8.51 6.73 16.10
C LEU A 118 9.52 7.33 17.09
N ARG A 119 9.11 7.50 18.35
CA ARG A 119 10.00 8.02 19.41
C ARG A 119 10.76 6.87 20.07
N PRO A 120 12.00 7.07 20.54
CA PRO A 120 12.73 6.04 21.28
C PRO A 120 12.02 5.55 22.54
N THR A 121 11.16 6.39 23.13
CA THR A 121 10.37 6.07 24.33
C THR A 121 9.01 5.43 24.02
N SER A 122 8.62 5.33 22.73
CA SER A 122 7.33 4.78 22.34
C SER A 122 7.20 3.32 22.77
N TYR A 123 6.05 2.98 23.36
CA TYR A 123 5.69 1.59 23.64
C TYR A 123 5.09 0.92 22.39
N PRO A 124 5.51 -0.30 21.99
CA PRO A 124 6.42 -1.23 22.68
C PRO A 124 7.91 -1.12 22.31
N TYR A 125 8.28 -0.21 21.41
CA TYR A 125 9.65 -0.05 20.88
C TYR A 125 10.72 0.03 21.97
N CYS A 126 10.49 0.81 23.03
CA CYS A 126 11.44 1.01 24.11
C CYS A 126 11.77 -0.25 24.94
N ARG A 127 10.93 -1.30 24.91
CA ARG A 127 11.17 -2.56 25.63
C ARG A 127 11.93 -3.61 24.82
N MET A 128 12.14 -3.37 23.53
CA MET A 128 12.78 -4.35 22.64
C MET A 128 14.31 -4.27 22.75
N SER A 129 15.00 -5.37 22.47
CA SER A 129 16.45 -5.38 22.33
C SER A 129 16.90 -4.62 21.07
N THR A 130 18.13 -4.13 21.03
CA THR A 130 18.64 -3.28 19.94
C THR A 130 18.48 -3.90 18.54
N GLY A 131 18.71 -5.22 18.42
CA GLY A 131 18.53 -5.93 17.14
C GLY A 131 17.06 -5.95 16.69
N VAL A 132 16.14 -6.18 17.64
CA VAL A 132 14.70 -6.19 17.37
C VAL A 132 14.17 -4.77 17.10
N GLN A 133 14.70 -3.76 17.78
CA GLN A 133 14.36 -2.35 17.52
C GLN A 133 14.66 -1.93 16.08
N ARG A 134 15.80 -2.38 15.52
CA ARG A 134 16.14 -2.10 14.12
C ARG A 134 15.10 -2.67 13.17
N GLN A 135 14.78 -3.97 13.31
CA GLN A 135 13.76 -4.62 12.47
C GLN A 135 12.38 -3.97 12.65
N PHE A 136 12.01 -3.65 13.88
CA PHE A 136 10.75 -2.96 14.17
C PHE A 136 10.66 -1.61 13.47
N ARG A 137 11.74 -0.82 13.46
CA ARG A 137 11.80 0.48 12.78
C ARG A 137 11.60 0.33 11.27
N GLU A 138 12.32 -0.61 10.66
CA GLU A 138 12.20 -0.90 9.22
C GLU A 138 10.75 -1.29 8.86
N PHE A 139 10.12 -2.18 9.64
CA PHE A 139 8.70 -2.52 9.46
C PHE A 139 7.76 -1.34 9.71
N TYR A 140 8.02 -0.55 10.75
CA TYR A 140 7.21 0.61 11.09
C TYR A 140 7.21 1.63 9.94
N GLU A 141 8.37 1.97 9.40
CA GLU A 141 8.50 2.92 8.29
C GLU A 141 7.76 2.42 7.04
N PHE A 142 7.91 1.13 6.72
CA PHE A 142 7.16 0.49 5.64
C PHE A 142 5.64 0.57 5.83
N PHE A 143 5.12 0.12 6.99
CA PHE A 143 3.68 0.13 7.26
C PHE A 143 3.12 1.54 7.41
N ARG A 144 3.95 2.50 7.81
CA ARG A 144 3.55 3.90 7.91
C ARG A 144 3.32 4.48 6.52
N ALA A 145 4.25 4.26 5.59
CA ALA A 145 4.10 4.67 4.20
C ALA A 145 2.88 4.00 3.53
N GLU A 146 2.68 2.70 3.80
CA GLU A 146 1.47 1.96 3.36
C GLU A 146 0.20 2.63 3.90
N HIS A 147 0.13 2.89 5.21
CA HIS A 147 -1.05 3.47 5.83
C HIS A 147 -1.35 4.90 5.36
N GLU A 148 -0.31 5.73 5.18
CA GLU A 148 -0.48 7.09 4.65
C GLU A 148 -1.01 7.06 3.21
N SER A 149 -0.55 6.11 2.40
CA SER A 149 -1.07 5.88 1.05
C SER A 149 -2.53 5.44 1.08
N ASP A 150 -2.89 4.49 1.96
CA ASP A 150 -4.28 4.03 2.14
C ASP A 150 -5.22 5.18 2.55
N VAL A 151 -4.81 6.01 3.51
CA VAL A 151 -5.58 7.18 3.97
C VAL A 151 -5.76 8.19 2.84
N GLN A 152 -4.71 8.42 2.05
CA GLN A 152 -4.78 9.32 0.91
C GLN A 152 -5.74 8.78 -0.17
N ILE A 153 -5.72 7.48 -0.45
CA ILE A 153 -6.67 6.82 -1.36
C ILE A 153 -8.10 7.01 -0.88
N GLN A 154 -8.39 6.68 0.39
CA GLN A 154 -9.73 6.84 0.97
C GLN A 154 -10.22 8.29 0.90
N MET A 155 -9.34 9.25 1.17
CA MET A 155 -9.67 10.67 1.05
C MET A 155 -10.01 11.05 -0.39
N MET A 156 -9.25 10.55 -1.38
CA MET A 156 -9.43 10.87 -2.80
C MET A 156 -10.64 10.18 -3.43
N GLU A 157 -11.04 8.99 -2.97
CA GLU A 157 -12.21 8.25 -3.48
C GLU A 157 -13.53 9.04 -3.32
N HIS A 158 -13.64 9.86 -2.29
CA HIS A 158 -14.85 10.66 -2.02
C HIS A 158 -14.85 12.04 -2.69
N VAL A 159 -13.83 12.37 -3.49
CA VAL A 159 -13.70 13.69 -4.12
C VAL A 159 -14.54 13.80 -5.38
N VAL A 160 -15.28 14.91 -5.51
CA VAL A 160 -15.95 15.30 -6.76
C VAL A 160 -15.01 16.13 -7.62
N LEU A 161 -14.58 15.55 -8.75
CA LEU A 161 -13.73 16.24 -9.74
C LEU A 161 -14.45 17.42 -10.41
N ARG A 162 -13.70 18.53 -10.59
CA ARG A 162 -14.13 19.70 -11.37
C ARG A 162 -14.45 19.32 -12.82
N ARG A 163 -15.24 20.13 -13.51
CA ARG A 163 -15.66 19.85 -14.91
C ARG A 163 -14.47 19.61 -15.83
N TRP A 164 -13.44 20.44 -15.74
CA TRP A 164 -12.23 20.29 -16.56
C TRP A 164 -11.40 19.05 -16.16
N GLN A 165 -11.33 18.70 -14.87
CA GLN A 165 -10.62 17.49 -14.39
C GLN A 165 -11.29 16.22 -14.91
N ARG A 166 -12.63 16.18 -14.94
CA ARG A 166 -13.39 15.09 -15.58
C ARG A 166 -13.12 14.98 -17.08
N ALA A 167 -13.03 16.12 -17.78
CA ALA A 167 -12.69 16.13 -19.19
C ALA A 167 -11.24 15.64 -19.43
N ALA A 168 -10.30 16.12 -18.61
CA ALA A 168 -8.91 15.69 -18.65
C ALA A 168 -8.77 14.19 -18.40
N MET A 169 -9.50 13.63 -17.43
CA MET A 169 -9.50 12.18 -17.18
C MET A 169 -9.91 11.37 -18.41
N LYS A 170 -10.99 11.78 -19.10
CA LYS A 170 -11.40 11.13 -20.37
C LYS A 170 -10.32 11.21 -21.44
N MET A 171 -9.62 12.34 -21.54
CA MET A 171 -8.51 12.52 -22.49
C MET A 171 -7.30 11.65 -22.15
N VAL A 172 -7.00 11.48 -20.85
CA VAL A 172 -5.97 10.55 -20.36
C VAL A 172 -6.34 9.13 -20.75
N ASP A 173 -7.62 8.75 -20.66
CA ASP A 173 -8.08 7.40 -20.97
C ASP A 173 -8.01 7.04 -22.45
N ILE A 174 -8.34 7.97 -23.34
CA ILE A 174 -8.27 7.76 -24.79
C ILE A 174 -6.88 8.08 -25.39
N GLN A 175 -5.91 8.48 -24.57
CA GLN A 175 -4.60 8.91 -25.05
C GLN A 175 -3.87 7.77 -25.79
N THR A 176 -3.43 8.04 -27.02
CA THR A 176 -2.62 7.08 -27.80
C THR A 176 -1.14 7.16 -27.44
N ASN A 177 -0.35 6.17 -27.85
CA ASN A 177 1.09 6.10 -27.56
C ASN A 177 1.88 7.32 -28.06
N ARG A 178 1.37 8.10 -29.03
CA ARG A 178 2.05 9.28 -29.59
C ARG A 178 1.51 10.62 -29.10
N GLN A 179 0.50 10.59 -28.23
CA GLN A 179 -0.15 11.80 -27.71
C GLN A 179 0.34 12.10 -26.29
N ILE A 180 0.49 13.39 -25.99
CA ILE A 180 0.75 13.90 -24.65
C ILE A 180 -0.36 14.91 -24.35
N LEU A 181 -0.97 14.80 -23.17
CA LEU A 181 -2.01 15.74 -22.75
C LEU A 181 -1.36 16.95 -22.07
N TRP A 182 -1.48 18.12 -22.70
CA TRP A 182 -1.02 19.38 -22.13
C TRP A 182 -2.18 20.15 -21.49
N ILE A 183 -2.07 20.40 -20.19
CA ILE A 183 -3.03 21.17 -19.40
C ILE A 183 -2.32 22.47 -19.00
N TYR A 184 -2.64 23.51 -19.76
CA TYR A 184 -2.13 24.84 -19.54
C TYR A 184 -3.16 25.70 -18.82
N GLU A 185 -2.67 26.56 -17.93
CA GLU A 185 -3.43 27.73 -17.51
C GLU A 185 -2.53 28.84 -16.97
N GLU A 186 -2.92 30.08 -17.28
CA GLU A 186 -2.22 31.30 -16.90
C GLU A 186 -2.44 31.67 -15.42
N LYS A 187 -3.68 31.73 -14.96
CA LYS A 187 -4.03 32.08 -13.58
C LYS A 187 -3.95 30.81 -12.72
N GLY A 188 -2.91 30.67 -11.89
CA GLY A 188 -2.75 29.49 -11.03
C GLY A 188 -3.94 29.25 -10.07
N ASN A 189 -3.83 28.26 -9.18
CA ASN A 189 -4.83 27.89 -8.16
C ASN A 189 -6.12 27.21 -8.66
N THR A 190 -6.02 26.36 -9.67
CA THR A 190 -7.18 25.64 -10.24
C THR A 190 -7.28 24.17 -9.94
N GLY A 191 -6.30 23.64 -9.20
CA GLY A 191 -6.26 22.23 -8.82
C GLY A 191 -5.55 21.33 -9.83
N LYS A 192 -4.55 21.84 -10.56
CA LYS A 192 -3.63 21.01 -11.39
C LYS A 192 -2.81 20.07 -10.52
N THR A 193 -2.16 20.59 -9.47
CA THR A 193 -1.47 19.78 -8.46
C THR A 193 -2.41 18.76 -7.82
N PHE A 194 -3.63 19.19 -7.47
CA PHE A 194 -4.64 18.28 -6.92
C PHE A 194 -4.99 17.14 -7.91
N PHE A 195 -5.12 17.45 -9.20
CA PHE A 195 -5.42 16.43 -10.21
C PHE A 195 -4.26 15.46 -10.43
N GLY A 196 -3.01 15.92 -10.37
CA GLY A 196 -1.84 15.05 -10.35
C GLY A 196 -1.87 14.08 -9.15
N GLN A 197 -2.13 14.60 -7.95
CA GLN A 197 -2.20 13.81 -6.73
C GLN A 197 -3.35 12.79 -6.79
N TYR A 198 -4.49 13.19 -7.34
CA TYR A 198 -5.62 12.29 -7.60
C TYR A 198 -5.23 11.14 -8.55
N LEU A 199 -4.53 11.44 -9.64
CA LEU A 199 -4.03 10.41 -10.57
C LEU A 199 -2.99 9.51 -9.91
N ALA A 200 -2.11 10.05 -9.07
CA ALA A 200 -1.11 9.29 -8.34
C ALA A 200 -1.75 8.31 -7.36
N SER A 201 -2.71 8.79 -6.56
CA SER A 201 -3.39 7.97 -5.55
C SER A 201 -4.29 6.90 -6.14
N LEU A 202 -5.12 7.23 -7.15
CA LEU A 202 -6.17 6.32 -7.61
C LEU A 202 -5.87 5.61 -8.93
N HIS A 203 -4.93 6.13 -9.71
CA HIS A 203 -4.65 5.64 -11.07
C HIS A 203 -3.20 5.19 -11.27
N GLY A 204 -2.42 5.10 -10.19
CA GLY A 204 -1.03 4.64 -10.22
C GLY A 204 -0.12 5.56 -11.02
N ALA A 205 -0.38 6.87 -11.01
CA ALA A 205 0.49 7.84 -11.66
C ALA A 205 1.73 8.14 -10.83
N ILE A 206 2.82 8.52 -11.50
CA ILE A 206 3.98 9.16 -10.87
C ILE A 206 3.99 10.65 -11.19
N GLU A 207 4.22 11.47 -10.18
CA GLU A 207 4.49 12.90 -10.34
C GLU A 207 5.99 13.14 -10.48
N LEU A 208 6.40 13.83 -11.54
CA LEU A 208 7.78 14.18 -11.81
C LEU A 208 7.90 15.68 -12.06
N GLU A 209 9.01 16.25 -11.60
CA GLU A 209 9.44 17.58 -11.99
C GLU A 209 10.34 17.51 -13.23
N ASN A 210 10.65 18.65 -13.83
CA ASN A 210 11.69 18.68 -14.86
C ASN A 210 13.05 18.35 -14.25
N GLY A 211 13.85 17.57 -14.96
CA GLY A 211 15.13 17.11 -14.45
C GLY A 211 16.01 16.49 -15.53
N ALA A 212 17.23 16.13 -15.14
CA ALA A 212 18.15 15.42 -16.00
C ALA A 212 17.58 14.05 -16.39
N THR A 213 17.75 13.65 -17.65
CA THR A 213 17.24 12.36 -18.17
C THR A 213 17.67 11.17 -17.33
N LYS A 214 18.91 11.19 -16.80
CA LYS A 214 19.46 10.13 -15.93
C LYS A 214 18.72 10.01 -14.59
N ASP A 215 18.20 11.11 -14.07
CA ASP A 215 17.52 11.18 -12.78
C ASP A 215 16.09 10.70 -12.93
N LEU A 216 15.42 11.19 -13.97
CA LEU A 216 14.07 10.78 -14.33
C LEU A 216 14.02 9.30 -14.75
N ALA A 217 15.02 8.85 -15.52
CA ALA A 217 15.18 7.44 -15.89
C ALA A 217 15.37 6.53 -14.68
N TYR A 218 16.06 7.00 -13.64
CA TYR A 218 16.23 6.25 -12.41
C TYR A 218 14.91 6.16 -11.63
N ALA A 219 14.22 7.30 -11.45
CA ALA A 219 12.97 7.41 -10.70
C ALA A 219 11.80 6.62 -11.32
N TYR A 220 11.63 6.68 -12.64
CA TYR A 220 10.52 6.01 -13.33
C TYR A 220 10.62 4.49 -13.22
N SER A 221 9.58 3.84 -12.71
CA SER A 221 9.57 2.40 -12.44
C SER A 221 8.51 1.64 -13.25
N GLY A 222 7.97 2.25 -14.31
CA GLY A 222 7.02 1.61 -15.22
C GLY A 222 5.56 1.98 -14.95
N GLU A 223 5.32 3.11 -14.30
CA GLU A 223 4.00 3.59 -13.94
C GLU A 223 3.15 3.86 -15.19
N PRO A 224 1.85 3.46 -15.19
CA PRO A 224 0.98 3.60 -16.37
C PRO A 224 0.70 5.05 -16.77
N ILE A 225 0.84 5.99 -15.83
CA ILE A 225 0.60 7.42 -16.03
C ILE A 225 1.79 8.20 -15.47
N VAL A 226 2.28 9.17 -16.23
CA VAL A 226 3.33 10.09 -15.80
C VAL A 226 2.78 11.51 -15.86
N CYS A 227 2.81 12.20 -14.72
CA CYS A 227 2.38 13.59 -14.57
C CYS A 227 3.60 14.49 -14.40
N PHE A 228 3.78 15.44 -15.30
CA PHE A 228 4.81 16.48 -15.17
C PHE A 228 4.21 17.77 -14.65
N ASN A 229 4.85 18.37 -13.66
CA ASN A 229 4.52 19.72 -13.21
C ASN A 229 5.63 20.68 -13.62
N PHE A 230 5.34 21.54 -14.59
CA PHE A 230 6.29 22.55 -15.08
C PHE A 230 5.90 23.95 -14.54
N PRO A 231 6.58 24.45 -13.49
CA PRO A 231 6.42 25.82 -13.04
C PRO A 231 6.91 26.81 -14.09
N ARG A 232 6.48 28.08 -13.98
CA ARG A 232 6.88 29.16 -14.92
C ARG A 232 8.39 29.36 -15.00
N SER A 233 9.12 29.11 -13.92
CA SER A 233 10.58 29.21 -13.87
C SER A 233 11.29 28.23 -14.82
N GLN A 234 10.60 27.20 -15.31
CA GLN A 234 11.15 26.18 -16.21
C GLN A 234 10.67 26.36 -17.66
N GLU A 235 10.17 27.54 -18.02
CA GLU A 235 9.82 27.85 -19.39
C GLU A 235 11.05 27.75 -20.31
N GLY A 236 10.94 26.94 -21.37
CA GLY A 236 12.02 26.72 -22.34
C GLY A 236 13.05 25.64 -21.97
N SER A 237 13.00 25.06 -20.77
CA SER A 237 13.95 24.02 -20.32
C SER A 237 13.36 22.61 -20.25
N ILE A 238 12.18 22.39 -20.84
CA ILE A 238 11.50 21.08 -20.83
C ILE A 238 12.37 20.02 -21.50
N ASN A 239 12.59 18.91 -20.79
CA ASN A 239 13.29 17.74 -21.32
C ASN A 239 12.40 16.92 -22.28
N TYR A 240 12.20 17.42 -23.50
CA TYR A 240 11.41 16.72 -24.54
C TYR A 240 11.98 15.35 -24.89
N HIS A 241 13.31 15.20 -24.82
CA HIS A 241 13.97 13.92 -25.07
C HIS A 241 13.47 12.82 -24.11
N PHE A 242 13.31 13.13 -22.82
CA PHE A 242 12.74 12.17 -21.87
C PHE A 242 11.27 11.86 -22.16
N LEU A 243 10.48 12.85 -22.59
CA LEU A 243 9.08 12.63 -22.99
C LEU A 243 8.97 11.68 -24.19
N GLU A 244 9.87 11.81 -25.16
CA GLU A 244 9.96 10.91 -26.31
C GLU A 244 10.33 9.49 -25.88
N LEU A 245 11.37 9.32 -25.05
CA LEU A 245 11.76 8.01 -24.51
C LEU A 245 10.62 7.29 -23.77
N LEU A 246 9.81 8.03 -23.02
CA LEU A 246 8.61 7.46 -22.39
C LEU A 246 7.64 6.93 -23.45
N LYS A 247 7.40 7.68 -24.53
CA LYS A 247 6.47 7.28 -25.60
C LYS A 247 7.00 6.16 -26.50
N ASP A 248 8.32 6.04 -26.60
CA ASP A 248 8.96 4.91 -27.29
C ASP A 248 8.90 3.62 -26.47
N GLY A 249 8.66 3.71 -25.15
CA GLY A 249 8.54 2.54 -24.27
C GLY A 249 9.88 1.91 -23.90
N CYS A 250 10.99 2.62 -24.09
CA CYS A 250 12.33 2.15 -23.78
C CYS A 250 13.19 3.31 -23.27
N LEU A 251 13.85 3.10 -22.13
CA LEU A 251 14.81 4.06 -21.60
C LEU A 251 16.01 3.38 -20.93
N PHE A 252 17.16 4.04 -20.95
CA PHE A 252 18.36 3.57 -20.27
C PHE A 252 18.55 4.31 -18.95
N SER A 253 18.55 3.57 -17.84
CA SER A 253 18.86 4.10 -16.51
C SER A 253 20.32 3.80 -16.20
N SER A 254 21.18 4.84 -16.24
CA SER A 254 22.63 4.69 -16.02
C SER A 254 23.07 4.86 -14.55
N LYS A 255 22.15 5.18 -13.63
CA LYS A 255 22.47 5.42 -12.22
C LYS A 255 22.46 4.13 -11.41
N TYR A 256 23.48 3.97 -10.56
CA TYR A 256 23.72 2.82 -9.69
C TYR A 256 23.82 1.52 -10.51
N GLU A 257 22.72 0.77 -10.63
CA GLU A 257 22.65 -0.44 -11.44
C GLU A 257 22.17 -0.08 -12.85
N SER A 258 23.12 -0.02 -13.79
CA SER A 258 22.82 0.34 -15.17
C SER A 258 21.94 -0.72 -15.83
N ARG A 259 20.73 -0.32 -16.26
CA ARG A 259 19.78 -1.22 -16.91
C ARG A 259 18.94 -0.51 -17.96
N VAL A 260 18.60 -1.24 -19.01
CA VAL A 260 17.57 -0.83 -19.97
C VAL A 260 16.20 -1.20 -19.40
N LYS A 261 15.30 -0.23 -19.29
CA LYS A 261 13.91 -0.41 -18.88
C LYS A 261 13.05 -0.42 -20.14
N THR A 262 12.40 -1.53 -20.43
CA THR A 262 11.39 -1.66 -21.51
C THR A 262 10.01 -1.78 -20.88
N PHE A 263 9.04 -1.00 -21.34
CA PHE A 263 7.73 -0.88 -20.74
C PHE A 263 6.67 -0.50 -21.78
N LYS A 264 5.39 -0.70 -21.45
CA LYS A 264 4.30 -0.17 -22.27
C LYS A 264 4.31 1.36 -22.20
N PRO A 265 4.27 2.09 -23.33
CA PRO A 265 4.25 3.55 -23.32
C PRO A 265 3.18 4.09 -22.36
N PRO A 266 3.56 4.89 -21.35
CA PRO A 266 2.62 5.38 -20.37
C PRO A 266 1.80 6.53 -20.95
N LYS A 267 0.67 6.81 -20.31
CA LYS A 267 -0.08 8.04 -20.55
C LYS A 267 0.71 9.20 -19.93
N VAL A 268 0.94 10.28 -20.67
CA VAL A 268 1.72 11.42 -20.20
C VAL A 268 0.81 12.64 -20.12
N VAL A 269 0.80 13.28 -18.96
CA VAL A 269 0.08 14.51 -18.67
C VAL A 269 1.08 15.57 -18.25
N VAL A 270 0.96 16.76 -18.82
CA VAL A 270 1.83 17.87 -18.48
C VAL A 270 0.99 19.05 -17.98
N PHE A 271 1.25 19.48 -16.76
CA PHE A 271 0.70 20.68 -16.17
C PHE A 271 1.67 21.84 -16.40
N ALA A 272 1.21 22.87 -17.09
CA ALA A 272 2.01 24.07 -17.35
C ALA A 272 1.31 25.34 -16.85
N ASN A 273 2.11 26.30 -16.38
CA ASN A 273 1.68 27.63 -15.97
C ASN A 273 2.02 28.72 -17.01
N TYR A 274 2.50 28.32 -18.19
CA TYR A 274 2.86 29.18 -19.32
C TYR A 274 2.41 28.52 -20.63
N THR A 275 2.05 29.33 -21.62
CA THR A 275 1.57 28.83 -22.92
C THR A 275 2.74 28.22 -23.67
N GLN A 276 2.60 26.98 -24.14
CA GLN A 276 3.61 26.43 -25.03
C GLN A 276 3.63 27.20 -26.35
N ARG A 277 4.83 27.61 -26.79
CA ARG A 277 5.03 28.24 -28.10
C ARG A 277 4.87 27.26 -29.27
N VAL A 278 4.75 25.95 -28.99
CA VAL A 278 4.62 24.88 -30.00
C VAL A 278 3.34 24.09 -29.71
N LEU A 279 2.34 24.23 -30.59
CA LEU A 279 1.03 23.58 -30.50
C LEU A 279 1.11 22.08 -30.79
N ARG A 280 0.60 21.25 -29.89
CA ARG A 280 -0.10 19.99 -30.24
C ARG A 280 -1.11 19.65 -29.13
N CYS A 281 -2.39 19.93 -29.40
CA CYS A 281 -3.56 19.81 -28.52
C CYS A 281 -3.56 20.69 -27.26
N GLN A 282 -3.95 21.96 -27.41
CA GLN A 282 -4.33 22.82 -26.29
C GLN A 282 -5.85 22.74 -26.07
N MET A 283 -6.28 22.60 -24.82
CA MET A 283 -7.59 23.12 -24.40
C MET A 283 -7.40 24.59 -24.04
N THR A 284 -7.70 25.49 -24.98
CA THR A 284 -7.93 26.90 -24.67
C THR A 284 -9.40 27.05 -24.28
N GLY A 285 -9.67 27.17 -22.98
CA GLY A 285 -11.00 27.48 -22.47
C GLY A 285 -10.89 28.61 -21.46
N GLY A 286 -11.41 29.78 -21.83
CA GLY A 286 -11.76 30.80 -20.86
C GLY A 286 -12.79 30.21 -19.89
N TRP A 287 -12.48 30.30 -18.60
CA TRP A 287 -13.39 30.03 -17.49
C TRP A 287 -13.56 31.32 -16.70
#